data_AF-A0A8S9TRM1-F1
#
_entry.id   AF-A0A8S9TRM1-F1
#
_cell.length_a   1.000
_cell.length_b   1.000
_cell.length_c   1.000
_cell.angle_alpha   90.00
_cell.angle_beta   90.00
_cell.angle_gamma   90.00
#
_symmetry.space_group_name_H-M   'P 1'
#
loop_
_entity.id
_entity.type
_entity.pdbx_description
1 polymer ?
#
loop_
_entity_poly.entity_id
_entity_poly.type
_entity_poly.pdbx_seq_one_letter_code
_entity_poly.pdbx_strand_id
1 'polypeptide(L)'
;MLERQYAAWNHWLIGYDCWSFNEIKINIVGFAVKEASLLDWSDDSLGAITVADLDSDGVSQCDQSCYRFYDNGAGSWSDTSSCKGEPFDISLWPKQGLEGGFGYDWGQEVNLENMLQTIDEEQLVIVAHEIGHGFGLPDFYEEADKPND
;
A
#
# COMPACT_ATOMS: atom_id res chain seq x y z
N MET A 1 7.51 -6.58 -6.49
CA MET A 1 7.82 -5.21 -6.05
C MET A 1 7.49 -5.04 -4.56
N LEU A 2 6.21 -4.99 -4.15
CA LEU A 2 5.81 -4.70 -2.75
C LEU A 2 6.34 -5.71 -1.73
N GLU A 3 6.29 -7.01 -2.03
CA GLU A 3 6.85 -8.06 -1.16
C GLU A 3 8.31 -7.78 -0.77
N ARG A 4 9.13 -7.28 -1.71
CA ARG A 4 10.53 -6.93 -1.43
C ARG A 4 10.64 -5.77 -0.43
N GLN A 5 9.80 -4.75 -0.59
CA GLN A 5 9.83 -3.56 0.26
C GLN A 5 9.38 -3.89 1.70
N TYR A 6 8.29 -4.66 1.83
CA TYR A 6 7.82 -5.13 3.14
C TYR A 6 8.77 -6.12 3.79
N ALA A 7 9.41 -7.01 3.03
CA ALA A 7 10.42 -7.92 3.57
C ALA A 7 11.65 -7.16 4.10
N ALA A 8 12.08 -6.10 3.39
CA ALA A 8 13.17 -5.24 3.84
C ALA A 8 12.83 -4.55 5.17
N TRP A 9 11.63 -3.97 5.30
CA TRP A 9 11.16 -3.42 6.57
C TRP A 9 11.07 -4.47 7.68
N ASN A 10 10.46 -5.61 7.39
CA ASN A 10 10.28 -6.68 8.36
C ASN A 10 11.63 -7.19 8.91
N HIS A 11 12.67 -7.24 8.08
CA HIS A 11 14.03 -7.58 8.53
C HIS A 11 14.51 -6.68 9.67
N TRP A 12 14.27 -5.37 9.58
CA TRP A 12 14.69 -4.40 10.60
C TRP A 12 13.74 -4.36 11.81
N LEU A 13 12.46 -4.67 11.62
CA LEU A 13 11.46 -4.64 12.70
C LEU A 13 11.51 -5.89 13.59
N ILE A 14 12.03 -7.02 13.12
CA ILE A 14 12.17 -8.22 13.96
C ILE A 14 13.00 -7.90 15.22
N GLY A 15 12.36 -8.03 16.38
CA GLY A 15 12.96 -7.74 17.69
C GLY A 15 12.85 -6.30 18.16
N TYR A 16 12.35 -5.38 17.33
CA TYR A 16 12.01 -4.00 17.72
C TYR A 16 10.60 -3.96 18.33
N ASP A 17 10.42 -3.24 19.44
CA ASP A 17 9.12 -2.99 20.11
C ASP A 17 8.12 -4.18 20.14
N CYS A 18 8.61 -5.37 20.49
CA CYS A 18 7.80 -6.59 20.54
C CYS A 18 7.12 -6.97 19.19
N TRP A 19 7.70 -6.59 18.06
CA TRP A 19 7.21 -6.92 16.72
C TRP A 19 6.88 -8.41 16.58
N SER A 20 5.62 -8.71 16.25
CA SER A 20 5.05 -10.04 16.33
C SER A 20 5.25 -10.89 15.06
N PHE A 21 5.76 -10.28 13.98
CA PHE A 21 5.85 -10.90 12.67
C PHE A 21 7.29 -11.29 12.35
N ASN A 22 7.51 -12.57 12.03
CA ASN A 22 8.78 -13.04 11.48
C ASN A 22 8.79 -12.99 9.94
N GLU A 23 7.61 -12.88 9.33
CA GLU A 23 7.40 -12.80 7.89
C GLU A 23 6.15 -11.94 7.64
N ILE A 24 6.21 -11.03 6.68
CA ILE A 24 5.05 -10.30 6.17
C ILE A 24 4.75 -10.83 4.77
N LYS A 25 3.57 -11.40 4.58
CA LYS A 25 3.09 -11.89 3.27
C LYS A 25 2.18 -10.84 2.66
N ILE A 26 2.43 -10.50 1.40
CA ILE A 26 1.62 -9.53 0.65
C ILE A 26 0.72 -10.30 -0.31
N ASN A 27 -0.58 -10.07 -0.19
CA ASN A 27 -1.56 -10.60 -1.13
C ASN A 27 -2.22 -9.41 -1.84
N ILE A 28 -2.10 -9.36 -3.17
CA ILE A 28 -2.87 -8.42 -3.97
C ILE A 28 -4.24 -9.06 -4.20
N VAL A 29 -5.28 -8.43 -3.67
CA VAL A 29 -6.65 -8.96 -3.68
C VAL A 29 -7.58 -8.22 -4.63
N GLY A 30 -7.15 -7.07 -5.14
CA GLY A 30 -7.92 -6.33 -6.13
C GLY A 30 -7.20 -5.14 -6.72
N PHE A 31 -7.81 -4.59 -7.76
CA PHE A 31 -7.37 -3.41 -8.50
C PHE A 31 -8.56 -2.49 -8.74
N ALA A 32 -8.32 -1.19 -8.73
CA ALA A 32 -9.33 -0.19 -9.06
C ALA A 32 -8.90 0.60 -10.30
N VAL A 33 -9.80 0.72 -11.28
CA VAL A 33 -9.55 1.46 -12.52
C VAL A 33 -10.76 2.28 -12.95
N LYS A 34 -10.51 3.38 -13.67
CA LYS A 34 -11.58 4.21 -14.22
C LYS A 34 -12.33 3.47 -15.31
N GLU A 35 -11.60 2.76 -16.16
CA GLU A 35 -12.11 2.03 -17.30
C GLU A 35 -11.39 0.68 -17.40
N ALA A 36 -12.14 -0.40 -17.67
CA ALA A 36 -11.56 -1.74 -17.80
C ALA A 36 -10.53 -1.83 -18.94
N SER A 37 -10.66 -0.99 -19.97
CA SER A 37 -9.72 -0.91 -21.10
C SER A 37 -8.34 -0.37 -20.74
N LEU A 38 -8.13 0.12 -19.52
CA LEU A 38 -6.81 0.48 -19.02
C LEU A 38 -5.98 -0.73 -18.60
N LEU A 39 -6.61 -1.89 -18.45
CA LEU A 39 -5.94 -3.14 -18.10
C LEU A 39 -5.70 -3.97 -19.35
N ASP A 40 -4.52 -4.59 -19.42
CA ASP A 40 -4.17 -5.57 -20.46
C ASP A 40 -4.83 -6.95 -20.22
N TRP A 41 -5.56 -7.09 -19.11
CA TRP A 41 -6.30 -8.30 -18.72
C TRP A 41 -7.72 -7.95 -18.28
N SER A 42 -8.61 -8.94 -18.28
CA SER A 42 -10.04 -8.74 -17.98
C SER A 42 -10.63 -9.76 -17.02
N ASP A 43 -9.82 -10.68 -16.51
CA ASP A 43 -10.22 -11.68 -15.52
C ASP A 43 -9.69 -11.32 -14.13
N ASP A 44 -10.15 -12.04 -13.10
CA ASP A 44 -9.73 -11.81 -11.72
C ASP A 44 -8.43 -12.57 -11.37
N SER A 45 -7.60 -12.91 -12.36
CA SER A 45 -6.37 -13.70 -12.13
C SER A 45 -5.34 -13.01 -11.23
N LEU A 46 -5.42 -11.68 -11.14
CA LEU A 46 -4.57 -10.85 -10.28
C LEU A 46 -5.33 -10.29 -9.06
N GLY A 47 -6.61 -10.62 -8.90
CA GLY A 47 -7.50 -10.05 -7.90
C GLY A 47 -8.75 -9.42 -8.51
N ALA A 48 -9.74 -9.11 -7.67
CA ALA A 48 -11.01 -8.53 -8.11
C ALA A 48 -10.81 -7.14 -8.74
N ILE A 49 -11.42 -6.90 -9.90
CA ILE A 49 -11.32 -5.59 -10.58
C ILE A 49 -12.55 -4.74 -10.23
N THR A 50 -12.33 -3.61 -9.56
CA THR A 50 -13.33 -2.57 -9.36
C THR A 50 -13.21 -1.53 -10.48
N VAL A 51 -14.28 -1.36 -11.26
CA VAL A 51 -14.31 -0.42 -12.38
C VAL A 51 -15.27 0.73 -12.09
N ALA A 52 -14.82 1.96 -12.29
CA ALA A 52 -15.61 3.19 -12.19
C ALA A 52 -16.27 3.45 -10.82
N ASP A 53 -15.76 2.83 -9.74
CA ASP A 53 -15.99 3.30 -8.37
C ASP A 53 -14.97 4.40 -8.09
N LEU A 54 -15.45 5.64 -7.97
CA LEU A 54 -14.61 6.82 -7.82
C LEU A 54 -14.88 7.49 -6.47
N ASP A 55 -13.81 7.95 -5.83
CA ASP A 55 -13.91 8.79 -4.65
C ASP A 55 -14.41 10.22 -4.99
N SER A 56 -14.46 11.10 -3.98
CA SER A 56 -14.91 12.48 -4.14
C SER A 56 -14.06 13.33 -5.09
N ASP A 57 -12.80 12.93 -5.33
CA ASP A 57 -11.86 13.61 -6.22
C ASP A 57 -11.81 12.97 -7.61
N GLY A 58 -12.64 11.94 -7.85
CA GLY A 58 -12.75 11.24 -9.12
C GLY A 58 -11.60 10.26 -9.35
N VAL A 59 -10.96 9.76 -8.29
CA VAL A 59 -9.91 8.74 -8.34
C VAL A 59 -10.53 7.38 -8.09
N SER A 60 -10.10 6.37 -8.85
CA SER A 60 -10.64 5.02 -8.69
C SER A 60 -10.20 4.39 -7.38
N GLN A 61 -11.16 3.83 -6.66
CA GLN A 61 -10.95 3.17 -5.37
C GLN A 61 -11.41 1.72 -5.42
N CYS A 62 -10.78 0.86 -4.63
CA CYS A 62 -11.26 -0.51 -4.42
C CYS A 62 -12.61 -0.48 -3.68
N ASP A 63 -13.39 -1.53 -3.81
CA ASP A 63 -14.69 -1.67 -3.14
C ASP A 63 -14.57 -1.42 -1.62
N GLN A 64 -15.18 -0.33 -1.16
CA GLN A 64 -15.08 0.09 0.24
C GLN A 64 -15.76 -0.89 1.21
N SER A 65 -16.63 -1.78 0.72
CA SER A 65 -17.17 -2.87 1.54
C SER A 65 -16.14 -3.95 1.88
N CYS A 66 -15.03 -3.99 1.15
CA CYS A 66 -13.91 -4.90 1.41
C CYS A 66 -12.84 -4.27 2.32
N TYR A 67 -12.96 -3.00 2.67
CA TYR A 67 -11.90 -2.27 3.35
C TYR A 67 -11.94 -2.47 4.87
N ARG A 68 -10.86 -3.01 5.45
CA ARG A 68 -10.76 -3.33 6.89
C ARG A 68 -10.14 -2.26 7.77
N PHE A 69 -9.81 -1.10 7.22
CA PHE A 69 -9.12 -0.07 7.99
C PHE A 69 -9.86 0.41 9.24
N TYR A 70 -11.18 0.37 9.25
CA TYR A 70 -11.96 0.73 10.43
C TYR A 70 -11.80 -0.26 11.61
N ASP A 71 -11.12 -1.40 11.41
CA ASP A 71 -10.63 -2.29 12.49
C ASP A 71 -9.54 -1.60 13.33
N ASN A 72 -8.79 -0.67 12.73
CA ASN A 72 -7.69 0.05 13.37
C ASN A 72 -8.16 1.36 14.08
N GLY A 73 -9.44 1.75 13.95
CA GLY A 73 -10.02 2.97 14.52
C GLY A 73 -11.15 2.74 15.54
N ALA A 74 -11.32 3.69 16.47
CA ALA A 74 -12.43 3.92 17.41
C ALA A 74 -13.21 2.71 18.01
N GLY A 75 -12.62 1.52 18.10
CA GLY A 75 -13.25 0.33 18.69
C GLY A 75 -14.35 -0.29 17.83
N SER A 76 -14.37 -0.02 16.53
CA SER A 76 -15.25 -0.68 15.56
C SER A 76 -14.57 -1.88 14.91
N TRP A 77 -15.38 -2.87 14.50
CA TRP A 77 -14.97 -3.87 13.52
C TRP A 77 -15.58 -3.49 12.17
N SER A 78 -14.80 -3.60 11.11
CA SER A 78 -15.18 -3.44 9.72
C SER A 78 -16.04 -4.63 9.34
N ASP A 79 -17.32 -4.35 9.07
CA ASP A 79 -18.22 -5.36 8.54
C ASP A 79 -17.97 -5.52 7.03
N THR A 80 -17.13 -6.49 6.69
CA THR A 80 -16.83 -6.83 5.29
C THR A 80 -17.76 -7.92 4.73
N SER A 81 -18.91 -8.18 5.35
CA SER A 81 -19.83 -9.25 4.91
C SER A 81 -20.46 -9.00 3.54
N SER A 82 -20.48 -7.74 3.09
CA SER A 82 -20.93 -7.34 1.75
C SER A 82 -19.81 -7.30 0.70
N CYS A 83 -18.55 -7.53 1.10
CA CYS A 83 -17.42 -7.62 0.19
C CYS A 83 -17.62 -8.78 -0.79
N LYS A 84 -17.54 -8.48 -2.09
CA LYS A 84 -17.65 -9.50 -3.14
C LYS A 84 -16.32 -10.19 -3.47
N GLY A 85 -15.21 -9.56 -3.12
CA GLY A 85 -13.85 -10.08 -3.26
C GLY A 85 -13.27 -10.55 -1.92
N GLU A 86 -11.95 -10.43 -1.79
CA GLU A 86 -11.26 -10.61 -0.51
C GLU A 86 -11.07 -9.25 0.18
N PRO A 87 -11.25 -9.17 1.51
CA PRO A 87 -10.97 -7.94 2.25
C PRO A 87 -9.51 -7.47 2.12
N PHE A 88 -9.29 -6.15 2.19
CA PHE A 88 -7.95 -5.56 2.15
C PHE A 88 -7.72 -4.58 3.30
N ASP A 89 -6.45 -4.44 3.69
CA ASP A 89 -6.01 -3.60 4.83
C ASP A 89 -5.29 -2.33 4.39
N ILE A 90 -4.54 -2.43 3.30
CA ILE A 90 -3.60 -1.41 2.82
C ILE A 90 -3.86 -1.20 1.33
N SER A 91 -3.74 0.05 0.88
CA SER A 91 -3.87 0.40 -0.54
C SER A 91 -2.62 1.14 -1.06
N LEU A 92 -2.28 0.90 -2.32
CA LEU A 92 -1.21 1.58 -3.05
C LEU A 92 -1.83 2.42 -4.16
N TRP A 93 -1.51 3.71 -4.19
CA TRP A 93 -2.07 4.67 -5.14
C TRP A 93 -0.95 5.29 -5.97
N PRO A 94 -0.63 4.74 -7.15
CA PRO A 94 0.30 5.37 -8.07
C PRO A 94 -0.33 6.62 -8.69
N LYS A 95 0.23 7.79 -8.40
CA LYS A 95 -0.28 9.09 -8.86
C LYS A 95 0.68 9.77 -9.82
N GLN A 96 0.16 10.08 -11.00
CA GLN A 96 0.89 10.78 -12.04
C GLN A 96 1.23 12.21 -11.58
N GLY A 97 2.48 12.62 -11.74
CA GLY A 97 2.93 13.97 -11.44
C GLY A 97 2.97 14.35 -9.95
N LEU A 98 2.78 13.39 -9.04
CA LEU A 98 3.02 13.61 -7.60
C LEU A 98 4.52 13.79 -7.35
N GLU A 99 4.93 14.78 -6.56
CA GLU A 99 6.32 14.88 -6.12
C GLU A 99 6.50 14.07 -4.82
N GLY A 100 7.31 13.00 -4.84
CA GLY A 100 7.48 12.13 -3.68
C GLY A 100 6.32 11.15 -3.47
N GLY A 101 5.82 11.06 -2.23
CA GLY A 101 4.72 10.21 -1.81
C GLY A 101 4.09 10.68 -0.49
N PHE A 102 3.04 9.97 -0.09
CA PHE A 102 2.38 10.09 1.21
C PHE A 102 2.04 8.71 1.75
N GLY A 103 2.64 8.34 2.87
CA GLY A 103 2.37 7.11 3.61
C GLY A 103 1.61 7.37 4.90
N TYR A 104 0.63 6.50 5.18
CA TYR A 104 -0.21 6.54 6.36
C TYR A 104 -0.57 5.12 6.81
N ASP A 105 -1.34 5.03 7.89
CA ASP A 105 -1.89 3.78 8.42
C ASP A 105 -2.79 3.02 7.42
N TRP A 106 -3.36 3.71 6.43
CA TRP A 106 -4.17 3.12 5.37
C TRP A 106 -3.38 2.64 4.14
N GLY A 107 -2.08 2.97 4.05
CA GLY A 107 -1.22 2.67 2.92
C GLY A 107 -0.51 3.88 2.34
N GLN A 108 -0.29 3.88 1.02
CA GLN A 108 0.59 4.87 0.40
C GLN A 108 0.09 5.38 -0.95
N GLU A 109 0.18 6.69 -1.14
CA GLU A 109 0.12 7.37 -2.44
C GLU A 109 1.54 7.71 -2.89
N VAL A 110 1.94 7.33 -4.11
CA VAL A 110 3.34 7.46 -4.57
C VAL A 110 3.42 8.01 -5.98
N ASN A 111 4.52 8.72 -6.29
CA ASN A 111 4.84 9.12 -7.66
C ASN A 111 4.84 7.91 -8.61
N LEU A 112 3.91 7.90 -9.56
CA LEU A 112 3.74 6.82 -10.53
C LEU A 112 5.00 6.65 -11.41
N GLU A 113 5.53 7.75 -11.92
CA GLU A 113 6.67 7.75 -12.84
C GLU A 113 7.93 7.16 -12.20
N ASN A 114 8.25 7.57 -10.97
CA ASN A 114 9.38 7.07 -10.19
C ASN A 114 9.18 5.59 -9.83
N MET A 115 7.97 5.22 -9.38
CA MET A 115 7.66 3.82 -9.07
C MET A 115 7.87 2.91 -10.28
N LEU A 116 7.41 3.32 -11.47
CA LEU A 116 7.61 2.54 -12.70
C LEU A 116 9.08 2.50 -13.15
N GLN A 117 9.80 3.62 -13.02
CA GLN A 117 11.23 3.68 -13.37
C GLN A 117 12.10 2.78 -12.48
N THR A 118 11.70 2.61 -11.21
CA THR A 118 12.47 1.86 -10.19
C THR A 118 11.85 0.49 -9.86
N ILE A 119 10.82 0.04 -10.59
CA ILE A 119 10.00 -1.13 -10.22
C ILE A 119 10.78 -2.43 -10.05
N ASP A 120 11.88 -2.56 -10.77
CA ASP A 120 12.77 -3.72 -10.76
C ASP A 120 13.97 -3.57 -9.82
N GLU A 121 14.15 -2.40 -9.21
CA GLU A 121 15.20 -2.18 -8.21
C GLU A 121 14.90 -2.98 -6.94
N GLU A 122 15.97 -3.26 -6.18
CA GLU A 122 15.87 -3.96 -4.91
C GLU A 122 14.99 -3.17 -3.92
N GLN A 123 15.26 -1.87 -3.82
CA GLN A 123 14.52 -0.93 -3.00
C GLN A 123 14.00 0.24 -3.84
N LEU A 124 12.68 0.42 -3.86
CA LEU A 124 12.04 1.58 -4.47
C LEU A 124 12.01 2.68 -3.41
N VAL A 125 12.93 3.64 -3.47
CA VAL A 125 13.17 4.62 -2.37
C VAL A 125 11.86 5.27 -1.87
N ILE A 126 11.05 5.84 -2.77
CA ILE A 126 9.79 6.49 -2.38
C ILE A 126 8.80 5.47 -1.81
N VAL A 127 8.57 4.34 -2.48
CA VAL A 127 7.61 3.33 -2.01
C VAL A 127 8.02 2.76 -0.64
N ALA A 128 9.30 2.45 -0.46
CA ALA A 128 9.84 1.95 0.80
C ALA A 128 9.69 3.01 1.91
N HIS A 129 9.98 4.27 1.60
CA HIS A 129 9.80 5.39 2.52
C HIS A 129 8.35 5.49 3.00
N GLU A 130 7.38 5.53 2.08
CA GLU A 130 5.97 5.67 2.46
C GLU A 130 5.44 4.47 3.25
N ILE A 131 5.93 3.25 2.99
CA ILE A 131 5.59 2.07 3.80
C ILE A 131 6.07 2.25 5.25
N GLY A 132 7.19 2.94 5.47
CA GLY A 132 7.72 3.23 6.80
C GLY A 132 6.73 4.01 7.67
N HIS A 133 6.02 4.98 7.09
CA HIS A 133 4.96 5.71 7.78
C HIS A 133 3.80 4.83 8.23
N GLY A 134 3.46 3.81 7.44
CA GLY A 134 2.48 2.80 7.83
C GLY A 134 2.85 2.02 9.10
N PHE A 135 4.16 1.93 9.42
CA PHE A 135 4.65 1.38 10.69
C PHE A 135 4.78 2.42 11.80
N GLY A 136 4.29 3.64 11.60
CA GLY A 136 4.35 4.74 12.57
C GLY A 136 5.73 5.38 12.70
N LEU A 137 6.64 5.11 11.76
CA LEU A 137 7.92 5.80 11.70
C LEU A 137 7.70 7.15 10.99
N PRO A 138 7.99 8.29 11.63
CA PRO A 138 7.95 9.57 10.94
C PRO A 138 9.04 9.60 9.85
N ASP A 139 9.01 10.63 9.01
CA ASP A 139 10.10 10.93 8.08
C ASP A 139 11.42 10.89 8.83
N PHE A 140 12.20 9.84 8.64
CA PHE A 140 13.45 9.66 9.34
C PHE A 140 14.58 9.23 8.39
N TYR A 141 15.74 9.88 8.61
CA TYR A 141 17.09 9.47 8.23
C TYR A 141 17.56 9.80 6.80
N GLU A 142 17.77 11.09 6.52
CA GLU A 142 18.95 11.46 5.70
C GLU A 142 20.21 10.82 6.34
N GLU A 143 21.29 10.63 5.57
CA GLU A 143 22.54 10.07 6.13
C GLU A 143 22.98 10.75 7.45
N ALA A 144 22.69 12.04 7.61
CA ALA A 144 23.03 12.84 8.78
C ALA A 144 22.30 12.45 10.07
N ASP A 145 21.11 11.86 10.00
CA ASP A 145 20.31 11.55 11.20
C ASP A 145 20.49 10.09 11.65
N LYS A 146 21.23 9.27 10.88
CA LYS A 146 21.55 7.88 11.25
C LYS A 146 22.38 7.87 12.55
N PRO A 147 22.02 7.07 13.58
CA PRO A 147 22.83 6.99 14.79
C PRO A 147 24.21 6.39 14.52
N ASN A 148 25.25 7.24 14.56
CA ASN A 148 26.69 6.96 14.50
C ASN A 148 27.16 5.84 13.55
N ASP A 149 27.66 6.26 12.38
CA ASP A 149 28.93 5.70 11.90
C ASP A 149 30.09 6.09 12.84
#